data_AF-A0AAF3F9T8-F1
#
_entry.id   AF-A0AAF3F9T8-F1
#
_cell.length_a   1.000
_cell.length_b   1.000
_cell.length_c   1.000
_cell.angle_alpha   90.00
_cell.angle_beta   90.00
_cell.angle_gamma   90.00
#
_symmetry.space_group_name_H-M   'P 1'
#
loop_
_entity.id
_entity.type
_entity.pdbx_description
1 polymer ?
#
loop_
_entity_poly.entity_id
_entity_poly.type
_entity_poly.pdbx_seq_one_letter_code
_entity_poly.pdbx_strand_id
1 'polypeptide(L)'
;KKTCPIVAGQEYTYISGFTQDTGSTDWCINWFSRSTYVNSGGARPACQESGGEVLSIHSDKDNQLLQGYISTDVTMGGYLDNGGTWRWFDGSPWNYSNWAPGEPVWGPSNNLHYWFKIRKSDGKWKCLSFR
;
A
#
# COMPACT_ATOMS: atom_id res chain seq x y z
N LYS A 1 7.85 -18.23 -4.79
CA LYS A 1 7.61 -18.75 -3.41
C LYS A 1 7.47 -17.54 -2.51
N LYS A 2 6.24 -17.17 -2.12
CA LYS A 2 5.98 -16.05 -1.22
C LYS A 2 6.09 -16.60 0.21
N THR A 3 7.00 -16.08 1.02
CA THR A 3 7.11 -16.43 2.44
C THR A 3 7.28 -15.15 3.23
N CYS A 4 6.37 -14.90 4.17
CA CYS A 4 6.66 -14.07 5.34
C CYS A 4 6.13 -14.81 6.57
N PRO A 5 7.01 -15.25 7.49
CA PRO A 5 6.59 -15.63 8.83
C PRO A 5 6.18 -14.37 9.61
N ILE A 6 5.08 -14.48 10.36
CA ILE A 6 4.53 -13.44 11.23
C ILE A 6 5.46 -13.28 12.44
N VAL A 7 5.93 -12.07 12.73
CA VAL A 7 6.42 -11.72 14.07
C VAL A 7 5.24 -11.12 14.83
N ALA A 8 4.59 -11.95 15.65
CA ALA A 8 3.50 -11.52 16.52
C ALA A 8 4.08 -10.76 17.72
N GLY A 9 3.62 -9.52 17.91
CA GLY A 9 3.88 -8.73 19.10
C GLY A 9 4.64 -7.44 18.83
N GLN A 10 3.89 -6.34 18.69
CA GLN A 10 4.09 -5.02 19.33
C GLN A 10 3.34 -3.92 18.57
N GLU A 11 2.90 -2.90 19.30
CA GLU A 11 1.85 -1.94 18.94
C GLU A 11 2.20 -1.01 17.75
N TYR A 12 1.43 -1.19 16.66
CA TYR A 12 0.87 -0.25 15.67
C TYR A 12 1.72 0.84 15.01
N THR A 13 2.01 0.66 13.70
CA THR A 13 1.57 1.49 12.54
C THR A 13 2.45 1.16 11.30
N TYR A 14 1.83 0.84 10.13
CA TYR A 14 2.42 0.71 8.76
C TYR A 14 3.07 -0.65 8.31
N ILE A 15 2.96 -1.06 7.01
CA ILE A 15 3.23 -2.44 6.48
C ILE A 15 3.68 -2.55 5.00
N SER A 16 4.41 -3.63 4.66
CA SER A 16 4.61 -4.26 3.32
C SER A 16 3.71 -5.48 2.90
N GLY A 17 3.52 -5.64 1.57
CA GLY A 17 3.34 -6.87 0.74
C GLY A 17 1.95 -7.52 0.65
N PHE A 18 1.40 -8.13 -0.42
CA PHE A 18 1.64 -8.31 -1.88
C PHE A 18 0.28 -8.74 -2.49
N THR A 19 -0.05 -8.43 -3.75
CA THR A 19 -1.24 -9.01 -4.42
C THR A 19 -0.89 -10.15 -5.39
N GLN A 20 -1.80 -11.12 -5.52
CA GLN A 20 -2.23 -11.69 -6.80
C GLN A 20 -3.50 -12.52 -6.57
N ASP A 21 -4.57 -12.22 -7.30
CA ASP A 21 -5.90 -12.87 -7.24
C ASP A 21 -5.82 -14.30 -7.84
N THR A 22 -6.43 -15.37 -7.30
CA THR A 22 -7.78 -15.84 -7.74
C THR A 22 -8.18 -17.19 -7.08
N GLY A 23 -8.56 -17.24 -5.80
CA GLY A 23 -9.46 -18.33 -5.33
C GLY A 23 -9.24 -19.00 -3.96
N SER A 24 -8.10 -18.82 -3.31
CA SER A 24 -7.88 -19.26 -1.92
C SER A 24 -6.69 -18.49 -1.37
N THR A 25 -6.93 -17.50 -0.52
CA THR A 25 -5.98 -16.41 -0.23
C THR A 25 -4.66 -16.89 0.38
N ASP A 26 -3.59 -16.83 -0.41
CA ASP A 26 -2.19 -17.04 0.00
C ASP A 26 -1.45 -15.69 -0.05
N TRP A 27 -1.86 -14.74 0.79
CA TRP A 27 -1.19 -13.44 1.00
C TRP A 27 -0.45 -13.43 2.33
N CYS A 28 0.64 -12.68 2.40
CA CYS A 28 1.35 -12.39 3.65
C CYS A 28 1.69 -10.90 3.69
N ILE A 29 1.44 -10.29 4.85
CA ILE A 29 1.56 -8.86 5.13
C ILE A 29 2.51 -8.72 6.32
N ASN A 30 3.54 -7.86 6.23
CA ASN A 30 4.51 -7.65 7.32
C ASN A 30 4.65 -6.18 7.75
N TRP A 31 4.43 -5.92 9.03
CA TRP A 31 4.36 -4.57 9.60
C TRP A 31 5.77 -4.02 9.93
N PHE A 32 6.06 -2.75 9.61
CA PHE A 32 7.34 -2.08 9.92
C PHE A 32 7.13 -0.96 10.94
N SER A 33 7.87 -1.00 12.06
CA SER A 33 7.70 -0.11 13.21
C SER A 33 8.57 1.17 13.20
N ARG A 34 9.40 1.40 12.18
CA ARG A 34 10.36 2.52 12.19
C ARG A 34 9.77 3.82 11.63
N SER A 35 9.64 4.82 12.50
CA SER A 35 9.26 6.22 12.21
C SER A 35 10.18 6.96 11.21
N THR A 36 11.23 6.33 10.71
CA THR A 36 12.15 6.93 9.71
C THR A 36 11.73 6.68 8.27
N TYR A 37 10.75 5.80 8.02
CA TYR A 37 10.34 5.40 6.66
C TYR A 37 9.04 6.08 6.17
N VAL A 38 8.58 7.12 6.89
CA VAL A 38 7.32 7.86 6.63
C VAL A 38 7.38 8.79 5.42
N ASN A 39 8.58 9.01 4.86
CA ASN A 39 8.71 9.63 3.55
C ASN A 39 8.84 8.55 2.47
N SER A 40 8.41 8.91 1.27
CA SER A 40 8.49 8.11 0.04
C SER A 40 9.83 7.42 -0.22
N GLY A 41 10.92 7.91 0.37
CA GLY A 41 12.27 7.37 0.24
C GLY A 41 12.54 6.11 1.09
N GLY A 42 11.71 5.80 2.08
CA GLY A 42 12.02 4.77 3.07
C GLY A 42 11.14 3.52 3.05
N ALA A 43 9.83 3.68 2.81
CA ALA A 43 8.89 2.57 2.92
C ALA A 43 9.15 1.46 1.90
N ARG A 44 9.36 1.82 0.62
CA ARG A 44 9.62 0.84 -0.44
C ARG A 44 10.92 0.07 -0.25
N PRO A 45 12.09 0.72 0.02
CA PRO A 45 13.31 -0.02 0.33
C PRO A 45 13.16 -0.99 1.51
N ALA A 46 12.49 -0.60 2.59
CA ALA A 46 12.27 -1.49 3.74
C ALA A 46 11.42 -2.73 3.37
N CYS A 47 10.40 -2.54 2.53
CA CYS A 47 9.62 -3.65 1.99
C CYS A 47 10.51 -4.61 1.18
N GLN A 48 11.32 -4.06 0.28
CA GLN A 48 12.21 -4.80 -0.61
C GLN A 48 13.33 -5.54 0.15
N GLU A 49 13.92 -4.92 1.18
CA GLU A 49 14.92 -5.54 2.07
C GLU A 49 14.38 -6.77 2.80
N SER A 50 13.07 -6.82 3.03
CA SER A 50 12.40 -7.97 3.68
C SER A 50 11.89 -9.01 2.68
N GLY A 51 12.26 -8.90 1.39
CA GLY A 51 11.76 -9.77 0.32
C GLY A 51 10.31 -9.50 -0.08
N GLY A 52 9.79 -8.34 0.34
CA GLY A 52 8.45 -7.83 0.08
C GLY A 52 8.40 -6.75 -1.00
N GLU A 53 7.21 -6.17 -1.20
CA GLU A 53 7.03 -4.90 -1.90
C GLU A 53 5.89 -4.12 -1.21
N VAL A 54 5.73 -2.83 -1.50
CA VAL A 54 4.60 -2.04 -0.97
C VAL A 54 3.27 -2.68 -1.39
N LEU A 55 2.32 -2.68 -0.46
CA LEU A 55 0.99 -3.25 -0.65
C LEU A 55 0.29 -2.68 -1.90
N SER A 56 -0.26 -3.59 -2.70
CA SER A 56 -1.18 -3.35 -3.81
C SER A 56 -2.59 -3.85 -3.43
N ILE A 57 -3.64 -3.35 -4.10
CA ILE A 57 -5.03 -3.82 -3.91
C ILE A 57 -5.70 -3.93 -5.28
N HIS A 58 -6.33 -5.07 -5.56
CA HIS A 58 -6.93 -5.35 -6.88
C HIS A 58 -8.44 -5.61 -6.88
N SER A 59 -9.05 -5.65 -5.71
CA SER A 59 -10.49 -5.88 -5.59
C SER A 59 -11.07 -5.23 -4.34
N ASP A 60 -12.39 -5.02 -4.36
CA ASP A 60 -13.15 -4.60 -3.17
C ASP A 60 -13.03 -5.63 -2.03
N LYS A 61 -13.00 -6.92 -2.37
CA LYS A 61 -12.77 -8.01 -1.42
C LYS A 61 -11.42 -7.85 -0.71
N ASP A 62 -10.34 -7.60 -1.44
CA ASP A 62 -9.00 -7.38 -0.85
C ASP A 62 -9.00 -6.14 0.04
N ASN A 63 -9.66 -5.06 -0.40
CA ASN A 63 -9.77 -3.83 0.36
C ASN A 63 -10.50 -4.04 1.70
N GLN A 64 -11.63 -4.76 1.67
CA GLN A 64 -12.43 -5.05 2.86
C GLN A 64 -11.70 -5.99 3.81
N LEU A 65 -11.05 -7.04 3.28
CA LEU A 65 -10.23 -7.94 4.08
C LEU A 65 -9.13 -7.15 4.80
N LEU A 66 -8.34 -6.38 4.06
CA LEU A 66 -7.30 -5.54 4.63
C LEU A 66 -7.87 -4.58 5.68
N GLN A 67 -8.95 -3.86 5.39
CA GLN A 67 -9.60 -2.98 6.35
C GLN A 67 -9.98 -3.72 7.64
N GLY A 68 -10.44 -4.97 7.55
CA GLY A 68 -10.71 -5.85 8.69
C GLY A 68 -9.46 -6.16 9.52
N TYR A 69 -8.31 -6.39 8.88
CA TYR A 69 -7.05 -6.75 9.53
C TYR A 69 -6.28 -5.56 10.12
N ILE A 70 -6.34 -4.39 9.50
CA ILE A 70 -5.57 -3.24 9.98
C ILE A 70 -6.20 -2.66 11.26
N SER A 71 -5.36 -2.19 12.19
CA SER A 71 -5.78 -1.51 13.42
C SER A 71 -5.68 0.02 13.33
N THR A 72 -5.06 0.52 12.27
CA THR A 72 -4.76 1.94 12.02
C THR A 72 -4.68 2.16 10.51
N ASP A 73 -4.65 3.42 10.08
CA ASP A 73 -4.39 3.78 8.69
C ASP A 73 -3.07 3.19 8.20
N VAL A 74 -3.05 2.67 6.97
CA VAL A 74 -1.87 2.05 6.36
C VAL A 74 -1.49 2.77 5.08
N THR A 75 -0.21 3.11 4.95
CA THR A 75 0.36 3.74 3.77
C THR A 75 0.56 2.72 2.65
N MET A 76 0.26 3.15 1.44
CA MET A 76 0.39 2.43 0.18
C MET A 76 1.02 3.37 -0.85
N GLY A 77 1.42 2.83 -1.99
CA GLY A 77 2.01 3.64 -3.04
C GLY A 77 2.04 2.98 -4.40
N GLY A 78 2.23 3.81 -5.41
CA GLY A 78 2.37 3.41 -6.79
C GLY A 78 3.07 4.48 -7.61
N TYR A 79 3.13 4.28 -8.91
CA TYR A 79 3.78 5.18 -9.83
C TYR A 79 3.02 5.34 -11.14
N LEU A 80 3.27 6.46 -11.81
CA LEU A 80 2.87 6.70 -13.19
C LEU A 80 4.04 6.30 -14.09
N ASP A 81 3.82 5.35 -15.01
CA ASP A 81 4.85 4.96 -15.95
C ASP A 81 5.08 6.02 -17.05
N ASN A 82 6.14 5.84 -17.86
CA ASN A 82 6.48 6.76 -18.94
C ASN A 82 5.38 6.90 -20.00
N GLY A 83 4.43 5.96 -20.05
CA GLY A 83 3.26 6.00 -20.94
C GLY A 83 2.05 6.69 -20.31
N GLY A 84 2.18 7.26 -19.10
CA GLY A 84 1.07 7.89 -18.39
C GLY A 84 0.10 6.89 -17.75
N THR A 85 0.51 5.64 -17.54
CA THR A 85 -0.32 4.60 -16.94
C THR A 85 0.03 4.38 -15.48
N TRP A 86 -0.98 4.34 -14.61
CA TRP A 86 -0.81 4.06 -13.19
C TRP A 86 -0.46 2.59 -12.94
N ARG A 87 0.49 2.35 -12.05
CA ARG A 87 0.97 1.03 -11.64
C ARG A 87 1.26 0.98 -10.15
N TRP A 88 1.11 -0.20 -9.56
CA TRP A 88 1.60 -0.46 -8.21
C TRP A 88 3.11 -0.69 -8.23
N PHE A 89 3.78 -0.50 -7.08
CA PHE A 89 5.24 -0.67 -7.00
C PHE A 89 5.73 -2.10 -7.26
N ASP A 90 4.86 -3.10 -7.10
CA ASP A 90 5.11 -4.50 -7.49
C ASP A 90 4.98 -4.76 -8.99
N GLY A 91 4.68 -3.72 -9.78
CA GLY A 91 4.52 -3.77 -11.23
C GLY A 91 3.14 -4.22 -11.70
N SER A 92 2.26 -4.61 -10.78
CA SER A 92 0.89 -5.01 -11.09
C SER A 92 0.05 -3.84 -11.62
N PRO A 93 -0.97 -4.11 -12.45
CA PRO A 93 -1.80 -3.05 -13.02
C PRO A 93 -2.64 -2.35 -11.95
N TRP A 94 -2.82 -1.04 -12.11
CA TRP A 94 -3.75 -0.27 -11.31
C TRP A 94 -5.19 -0.47 -11.81
N ASN A 95 -5.83 -1.56 -11.38
CA ASN A 95 -7.16 -1.97 -11.84
C ASN A 95 -8.28 -1.72 -10.82
N TYR A 96 -7.95 -1.26 -9.62
CA TYR A 96 -8.91 -1.02 -8.54
C TYR A 96 -8.58 0.27 -7.79
N SER A 97 -9.61 0.95 -7.28
CA SER A 97 -9.46 2.15 -6.47
C SER A 97 -10.62 2.31 -5.51
N ASN A 98 -10.33 2.71 -4.28
CA ASN A 98 -11.34 3.03 -3.27
C ASN A 98 -11.15 4.43 -2.67
N TRP A 99 -10.91 5.43 -3.53
CA TRP A 99 -10.69 6.81 -3.12
C TRP A 99 -11.84 7.39 -2.29
N ALA A 100 -11.50 8.21 -1.30
CA ALA A 100 -12.47 9.04 -0.58
C ALA A 100 -13.09 10.09 -1.53
N PRO A 101 -14.28 10.63 -1.22
CA PRO A 101 -14.86 11.71 -2.01
C PRO A 101 -13.90 12.91 -2.11
N GLY A 102 -13.66 13.39 -3.34
CA GLY A 102 -12.72 14.48 -3.61
C GLY A 102 -11.25 14.06 -3.76
N GLU A 103 -10.95 12.76 -3.64
CA GLU A 103 -9.64 12.16 -3.91
C GLU A 103 -9.67 11.39 -5.25
N PRO A 104 -8.52 11.15 -5.89
CA PRO A 104 -7.19 11.62 -5.49
C PRO A 104 -6.97 13.09 -5.84
N VAL A 105 -6.45 13.88 -4.90
CA VAL A 105 -5.85 15.20 -5.22
C VAL A 105 -4.35 15.01 -5.51
N TRP A 106 -4.04 14.72 -6.77
CA TRP A 106 -2.66 14.75 -7.24
C TRP A 106 -2.20 16.20 -7.31
N GLY A 107 -1.25 16.59 -6.45
CA GLY A 107 -0.60 17.89 -6.57
C GLY A 107 0.16 18.01 -7.91
N PRO A 108 0.47 19.23 -8.39
CA PRO A 108 1.36 19.42 -9.54
C PRO A 108 2.74 18.86 -9.17
N SER A 109 2.96 17.61 -9.55
CA SER A 109 4.09 16.81 -9.11
C SER A 109 4.84 16.38 -10.36
N ASN A 110 6.08 16.86 -10.48
CA ASN A 110 7.05 16.30 -11.41
C ASN A 110 7.50 14.88 -10.97
N ASN A 111 6.99 14.38 -9.84
CA ASN A 111 7.28 13.03 -9.36
C ASN A 111 6.31 12.03 -10.01
N LEU A 112 6.89 10.94 -10.49
CA LEU A 112 6.14 9.79 -10.98
C LEU A 112 5.73 8.84 -9.86
N HIS A 113 6.18 9.06 -8.62
CA HIS A 113 5.85 8.21 -7.46
C HIS A 113 4.85 8.91 -6.55
N TYR A 114 3.82 8.18 -6.15
CA TYR A 114 2.70 8.69 -5.38
C TYR A 114 2.39 7.81 -4.19
N TRP A 115 2.09 8.46 -3.07
CA TRP A 115 1.84 7.82 -1.79
C TRP A 115 0.48 8.24 -1.26
N PHE A 116 -0.23 7.28 -0.68
CA PHE A 116 -1.59 7.43 -0.19
C PHE A 116 -1.77 6.45 0.97
N LYS A 117 -2.91 6.53 1.65
CA LYS A 117 -3.22 5.62 2.76
C LYS A 117 -4.64 5.09 2.67
N ILE A 118 -4.84 3.84 3.06
CA ILE A 118 -6.16 3.29 3.36
C ILE A 118 -6.53 3.69 4.79
N ARG A 119 -7.74 4.21 4.97
CA ARG A 119 -8.26 4.56 6.29
C ARG A 119 -8.86 3.35 6.96
N LYS A 120 -8.51 3.11 8.23
CA LYS A 120 -9.17 2.05 9.01
C LYS A 120 -10.67 2.32 9.16
N SER A 121 -11.05 3.58 9.35
CA SER A 121 -12.43 4.00 9.65
C SER A 121 -13.47 3.53 8.62
N ASP A 122 -13.12 3.54 7.33
CA ASP A 122 -14.06 3.28 6.24
C ASP A 122 -13.44 2.62 5.00
N GLY A 123 -12.17 2.21 5.07
CA GLY A 123 -11.49 1.53 3.97
C GLY A 123 -11.19 2.44 2.78
N LYS A 124 -11.50 3.75 2.87
CA LYS A 124 -11.28 4.70 1.77
C LYS A 124 -9.84 5.18 1.71
N TRP A 125 -9.39 5.47 0.50
CA TRP A 125 -8.03 5.91 0.24
C TRP A 125 -7.93 7.42 0.24
N LYS A 126 -6.83 7.95 0.77
CA LYS A 126 -6.52 9.37 0.81
C LYS A 126 -5.09 9.62 0.37
N CYS A 127 -4.87 10.55 -0.56
CA CYS A 127 -3.53 10.95 -0.97
C CYS A 127 -2.75 11.54 0.22
N LEU A 128 -1.47 11.17 0.34
CA LEU A 128 -0.57 11.84 1.25
C LEU A 128 -0.10 13.13 0.58
N SER A 129 -0.66 14.25 1.01
CA SER A 129 -0.17 15.58 0.64
C SER A 129 1.19 15.78 1.30
N PHE A 130 2.27 15.82 0.51
CA PHE A 130 3.52 16.43 0.95
C PHE A 130 3.32 17.95 0.88
N ARG A 131 2.98 18.57 2.02
CA ARG A 131 3.23 20.01 2.19
C ARG A 131 4.69 20.22 2.55
#